data_AF-A0A3D5FN79-F1
#
_entry.id   AF-A0A3D5FN79-F1
#
_cell.length_a   1.000
_cell.length_b   1.000
_cell.length_c   1.000
_cell.angle_alpha   90.00
_cell.angle_beta   90.00
_cell.angle_gamma   90.00
#
_symmetry.space_group_name_H-M   'P 1'
#
loop_
_entity.id
_entity.type
_entity.pdbx_description
1 polymer ?
#
loop_
_entity_poly.entity_id
_entity_poly.type
_entity_poly.pdbx_seq_one_letter_code
_entity_poly.pdbx_strand_id
1 'polypeptide(L)'
;MKRSRLEGYRRRLSAFAPVEGEPSAQFQAFWNVEAEARASCLGVVFPVDEKVLRELDYRERRYVRMEVTDQVELLDAEFRLEESAVVFTYVCLPSEELVRAARGVTGLSSEYEACVNEAAQELGQAYVTEVAAALEETLEWPRL
;
A
#
# COMPACT_ATOMS: atom_id res chain seq x y z
N MET A 1 -13.78 -9.46 4.41
CA MET A 1 -12.94 -8.27 4.61
C MET A 1 -13.45 -7.48 5.80
N LYS A 2 -12.55 -6.87 6.58
CA LYS A 2 -12.83 -6.06 7.77
C LYS A 2 -11.93 -4.83 7.79
N ARG A 3 -12.47 -3.71 8.25
CA ARG A 3 -11.75 -2.44 8.39
C ARG A 3 -10.73 -2.57 9.51
N SER A 4 -9.56 -2.01 9.27
CA SER A 4 -8.43 -2.09 10.19
C SER A 4 -7.58 -0.83 10.13
N ARG A 5 -6.76 -0.65 11.14
CA ARG A 5 -5.65 0.29 11.15
C ARG A 5 -4.36 -0.50 11.35
N LEU A 6 -3.34 -0.15 10.58
CA LEU A 6 -1.99 -0.69 10.69
C LEU A 6 -1.10 0.37 11.35
N GLU A 7 -0.60 0.07 12.55
CA GLU A 7 0.24 0.93 13.37
C GLU A 7 1.73 0.80 13.02
N GLY A 8 2.47 1.91 13.10
CA GLY A 8 3.89 1.97 12.76
C GLY A 8 4.18 2.03 11.25
N TYR A 9 3.15 2.28 10.43
CA TYR A 9 3.28 2.38 8.98
C TYR A 9 2.54 3.61 8.42
N ARG A 10 3.08 4.17 7.34
CA ARG A 10 2.46 5.26 6.57
C ARG A 10 2.22 4.81 5.14
N ARG A 11 1.05 5.13 4.57
CA ARG A 11 0.77 4.93 3.15
C ARG A 11 1.51 5.98 2.31
N ARG A 12 2.21 5.57 1.26
CA ARG A 12 2.88 6.46 0.29
C ARG A 12 2.87 5.89 -1.12
N LEU A 13 2.96 6.75 -2.15
CA LEU A 13 3.25 6.32 -3.52
C LEU A 13 4.76 6.20 -3.71
N SER A 14 5.34 5.09 -3.26
CA SER A 14 6.79 4.89 -3.25
C SER A 14 7.27 3.57 -3.84
N ALA A 15 6.36 2.75 -4.36
CA ALA A 15 6.72 1.59 -5.17
C ALA A 15 6.72 1.98 -6.64
N PHE A 16 7.78 1.62 -7.38
CA PHE A 16 7.94 2.05 -8.77
C PHE A 16 8.16 0.86 -9.72
N ALA A 17 7.57 0.94 -10.91
CA ALA A 17 7.82 0.01 -11.99
C ALA A 17 8.11 0.75 -13.30
N PRO A 18 9.04 0.28 -14.14
CA PRO A 18 9.08 0.72 -15.53
C PRO A 18 7.75 0.40 -16.22
N VAL A 19 7.26 1.32 -17.05
CA VAL A 19 6.09 1.08 -17.92
C VAL A 19 6.54 0.16 -19.07
N GLU A 20 5.90 -1.01 -19.20
CA GLU A 20 6.22 -1.96 -20.27
C GLU A 20 5.87 -1.36 -21.65
N GLY A 21 6.81 -1.44 -22.59
CA GLY A 21 6.61 -0.97 -23.97
C GLY A 21 6.90 0.52 -24.21
N GLU A 22 7.20 1.31 -23.17
CA GLU A 22 7.60 2.71 -23.29
C GLU A 22 9.14 2.86 -23.33
N PRO A 23 9.68 3.87 -24.04
CA PRO A 23 11.13 4.09 -24.10
C PRO A 23 11.68 4.46 -22.71
N SER A 24 12.33 3.49 -22.06
CA SER A 24 13.34 3.52 -20.98
C SER A 24 13.30 4.57 -19.85
N ALA A 25 12.27 5.39 -19.70
CA ALA A 25 12.24 6.46 -18.70
C ALA A 25 10.87 6.71 -18.07
N GLN A 26 9.80 6.01 -18.46
CA GLN A 26 8.50 6.16 -17.79
C GLN A 26 8.36 5.15 -16.67
N PHE A 27 7.97 5.66 -15.49
CA PHE A 27 7.70 4.84 -14.32
C PHE A 27 6.24 4.97 -13.91
N GLN A 28 5.67 3.86 -13.46
CA GLN A 28 4.40 3.84 -12.78
C GLN A 28 4.64 3.79 -11.27
N ALA A 29 3.95 4.65 -10.53
CA ALA A 29 3.93 4.63 -9.08
C ALA A 29 2.80 3.73 -8.56
N PHE A 30 3.04 3.04 -7.47
CA PHE A 30 2.08 2.18 -6.77
C PHE A 30 2.08 2.50 -5.29
N TRP A 31 0.96 2.18 -4.63
CA TRP A 31 0.87 2.34 -3.19
C TRP A 31 1.80 1.38 -2.46
N ASN A 32 2.35 1.89 -1.37
CA ASN A 32 3.21 1.16 -0.46
C ASN A 32 2.83 1.56 0.98
N VAL A 33 3.24 0.72 1.93
CA VAL A 33 3.21 1.04 3.36
C VAL A 33 4.65 1.05 3.87
N GLU A 34 5.13 2.21 4.29
CA GLU A 34 6.49 2.40 4.79
C GLU A 34 6.51 2.40 6.31
N ALA A 35 7.49 1.74 6.91
CA ALA A 35 7.66 1.77 8.35
C ALA A 35 8.01 3.20 8.81
N GLU A 36 7.17 3.75 9.68
CA GLU A 36 7.37 5.08 10.25
C GLU A 36 6.85 5.11 11.67
N ALA A 37 7.75 5.43 12.61
CA ALA A 37 7.41 5.42 14.03
C ALA A 37 6.26 6.40 14.31
N ARG A 38 5.21 5.91 15.00
CA ARG A 38 3.99 6.66 15.37
C ARG A 38 3.08 7.04 14.20
N ALA A 39 3.36 6.58 12.98
CA ALA A 39 2.42 6.67 11.89
C ALA A 39 1.40 5.52 11.96
N SER A 40 0.27 5.72 11.31
CA SER A 40 -0.71 4.67 11.08
C SER A 40 -1.37 4.87 9.72
N CYS A 41 -1.86 3.80 9.11
CA CYS A 41 -2.73 3.90 7.95
C CYS A 41 -3.93 2.95 8.06
N LEU A 42 -5.06 3.37 7.53
CA LEU A 42 -6.27 2.57 7.40
C LEU A 42 -6.07 1.52 6.32
N GLY A 43 -6.53 0.31 6.59
CA GLY A 43 -6.43 -0.81 5.68
C GLY A 43 -7.59 -1.76 5.86
N VAL A 44 -7.45 -2.93 5.25
CA VAL A 44 -8.44 -3.99 5.34
C VAL A 44 -7.76 -5.32 5.63
N VAL A 45 -8.37 -6.10 6.51
CA VAL A 45 -7.97 -7.48 6.79
C VAL A 45 -8.98 -8.42 6.16
N PHE A 46 -8.50 -9.45 5.47
CA PHE A 46 -9.35 -10.50 4.93
C PHE A 46 -8.68 -11.86 5.10
N PRO A 47 -9.45 -12.91 5.40
CA PRO A 47 -8.89 -14.25 5.53
C PRO A 47 -8.45 -14.74 4.15
N VAL A 48 -7.30 -15.40 4.13
CA VAL A 48 -6.75 -16.05 2.94
C VAL A 48 -6.29 -17.45 3.34
N ASP A 49 -6.43 -18.40 2.41
CA ASP A 49 -5.80 -19.71 2.55
C ASP A 49 -4.37 -19.68 1.98
N GLU A 50 -3.63 -20.77 2.15
CA GLU A 50 -2.25 -20.88 1.65
C GLU A 50 -2.14 -20.72 0.13
N LYS A 51 -3.16 -21.14 -0.62
CA LYS A 51 -3.16 -21.03 -2.08
C LYS A 51 -3.27 -19.56 -2.50
N VAL A 52 -4.23 -18.83 -1.93
CA VAL A 52 -4.41 -17.39 -2.18
C VAL A 52 -3.18 -16.62 -1.71
N LEU A 53 -2.57 -17.00 -0.59
CA LEU A 53 -1.33 -16.37 -0.12
C LEU A 53 -0.19 -16.51 -1.13
N ARG A 54 -0.02 -17.69 -1.76
CA ARG A 54 0.98 -17.89 -2.82
C ARG A 54 0.68 -17.08 -4.09
N GLU A 55 -0.59 -16.94 -4.45
CA GLU A 55 -1.02 -16.10 -5.58
C GLU A 55 -0.71 -14.61 -5.31
N LEU A 56 -0.92 -14.16 -4.07
CA LEU A 56 -0.53 -12.83 -3.62
C LEU A 56 0.99 -12.66 -3.63
N ASP A 57 1.77 -13.63 -3.14
CA ASP A 57 3.25 -13.57 -3.20
C ASP A 57 3.76 -13.40 -4.63
N TYR A 58 3.12 -14.08 -5.60
CA TYR A 58 3.47 -13.95 -7.02
C TYR A 58 3.08 -12.58 -7.60
N ARG A 59 1.88 -12.10 -7.26
CA ARG A 59 1.40 -10.77 -7.68
C ARG A 59 2.30 -9.67 -7.13
N GLU A 60 2.61 -9.74 -5.84
CA GLU A 60 3.38 -8.78 -5.07
C GLU A 60 4.89 -9.06 -5.08
N ARG A 61 5.42 -9.80 -6.07
CA ARG A 61 6.83 -10.23 -6.18
C ARG A 61 7.89 -9.10 -6.13
N ARG A 62 7.47 -7.83 -6.16
CA ARG A 62 8.31 -6.63 -6.01
C ARG A 62 8.33 -6.07 -4.58
N TYR A 63 7.53 -6.65 -3.71
CA TYR A 63 7.37 -6.30 -2.32
C TYR A 63 7.87 -7.45 -1.44
N VAL A 64 8.24 -7.11 -0.21
CA VAL A 64 8.60 -8.07 0.82
C VAL A 64 7.37 -8.32 1.68
N ARG A 65 7.01 -9.60 1.85
CA ARG A 65 5.95 -9.99 2.79
C ARG A 65 6.45 -9.77 4.22
N MET A 66 5.69 -9.00 4.98
CA MET A 66 5.97 -8.66 6.38
C MET A 66 4.85 -9.17 7.26
N GLU A 67 5.20 -9.85 8.36
CA GLU A 67 4.25 -10.15 9.42
C GLU A 67 3.96 -8.88 10.24
N VAL A 68 2.68 -8.58 10.42
CA VAL A 68 2.20 -7.37 11.11
C VAL A 68 1.09 -7.67 12.12
N THR A 69 1.04 -8.90 12.63
CA THR A 69 -0.02 -9.38 13.53
C THR A 69 -0.25 -8.45 14.72
N ASP A 70 0.83 -8.00 15.38
CA ASP A 70 0.78 -7.17 16.59
C ASP A 70 0.53 -5.68 16.31
N GLN A 71 0.58 -5.26 15.04
CA GLN A 71 0.43 -3.88 14.61
C GLN A 71 -0.98 -3.57 14.09
N VAL A 72 -1.88 -4.56 14.06
CA VAL A 72 -3.19 -4.41 13.43
C VAL A 72 -4.29 -4.22 14.49
N GLU A 73 -4.97 -3.08 14.40
CA GLU A 73 -6.21 -2.79 15.13
C GLU A 73 -7.40 -3.05 14.21
N LEU A 74 -8.34 -3.92 14.61
CA LEU A 74 -9.63 -4.06 13.90
C LEU A 74 -10.59 -2.94 14.32
N LEU A 75 -11.18 -2.27 13.33
CA LEU A 75 -12.10 -1.14 13.56
C LEU A 75 -13.57 -1.58 13.63
N ASP A 76 -13.87 -2.80 13.17
CA ASP A 76 -15.19 -3.38 13.26
C ASP A 76 -15.33 -4.13 14.60
N ALA A 77 -15.99 -3.50 15.59
CA ALA A 77 -16.08 -3.99 16.98
C ALA A 77 -16.65 -5.40 17.16
N GLU A 78 -17.40 -5.90 16.17
CA GLU A 78 -17.98 -7.25 16.18
C GLU A 78 -16.98 -8.33 15.79
N PHE A 79 -15.79 -7.95 15.33
CA PHE A 79 -14.79 -8.86 14.78
C PHE A 79 -13.54 -8.91 15.64
N ARG A 80 -13.05 -10.13 15.83
CA ARG A 80 -11.77 -10.40 16.46
C ARG A 80 -11.01 -11.35 15.55
N LEU A 81 -9.69 -11.17 15.49
CA LEU A 81 -8.81 -12.16 14.90
C LEU A 81 -8.86 -13.43 15.75
N GLU A 82 -8.78 -14.59 15.09
CA GLU A 82 -8.54 -15.83 15.80
C GLU A 82 -7.18 -15.77 16.51
N GLU A 83 -7.06 -16.41 17.67
CA GLU A 83 -5.83 -16.34 18.48
C GLU A 83 -4.59 -16.85 17.73
N SER A 84 -4.77 -17.76 16.78
CA SER A 84 -3.72 -18.30 15.92
C SER A 84 -3.56 -17.58 14.57
N ALA A 85 -4.32 -16.52 14.31
CA ALA A 85 -4.26 -15.81 13.04
C ALA A 85 -2.97 -15.00 12.94
N VAL A 86 -2.27 -15.15 11.81
CA VAL A 86 -1.10 -14.35 11.47
C VAL A 86 -1.50 -13.37 10.37
N VAL A 87 -1.20 -12.09 10.55
CA VAL A 87 -1.55 -11.06 9.56
C VAL A 87 -0.30 -10.65 8.80
N PHE A 88 -0.41 -10.64 7.47
CA PHE A 88 0.67 -10.21 6.58
C PHE A 88 0.30 -8.95 5.80
N THR A 89 1.31 -8.14 5.52
CA THR A 89 1.27 -7.05 4.54
C THR A 89 2.45 -7.14 3.58
N TYR A 90 2.45 -6.32 2.53
CA TYR A 90 3.52 -6.27 1.54
C TYR A 90 4.15 -4.89 1.51
N VAL A 91 5.47 -4.82 1.70
CA VAL A 91 6.25 -3.57 1.76
C VAL A 91 7.26 -3.54 0.61
N CYS A 92 7.22 -2.50 -0.22
CA CYS A 92 8.24 -2.29 -1.24
C CYS A 92 9.43 -1.58 -0.63
N LEU A 93 10.62 -2.09 -0.93
CA LEU A 93 11.90 -1.50 -0.56
C LEU A 93 12.65 -1.16 -1.85
N PRO A 94 12.25 -0.10 -2.58
CA PRO A 94 12.89 0.25 -3.84
C PRO A 94 14.36 0.65 -3.62
N SER A 95 15.24 0.33 -4.56
CA SER A 95 16.62 0.80 -4.51
C SER A 95 16.67 2.33 -4.66
N GLU A 96 17.66 2.99 -4.06
CA GLU A 96 17.85 4.43 -4.26
C GLU A 96 17.99 4.80 -5.74
N GLU A 97 18.63 3.94 -6.53
CA GLU A 97 18.77 4.11 -7.97
C GLU A 97 17.40 4.13 -8.67
N LEU A 98 16.50 3.21 -8.32
CA LEU A 98 15.15 3.16 -8.87
C LEU A 98 14.35 4.40 -8.48
N VAL A 99 14.44 4.82 -7.22
CA VAL A 99 13.77 6.04 -6.75
C VAL A 99 14.28 7.26 -7.52
N ARG A 100 15.60 7.39 -7.71
CA ARG A 100 16.21 8.49 -8.47
C ARG A 100 15.78 8.46 -9.94
N ALA A 101 15.73 7.29 -10.57
CA ALA A 101 15.31 7.14 -11.95
C ALA A 101 13.83 7.48 -12.16
N ALA A 102 12.99 7.20 -11.16
CA ALA A 102 11.55 7.47 -11.18
C ALA A 102 11.22 8.96 -10.94
N ARG A 103 12.13 9.75 -10.35
CA ARG A 103 11.87 11.17 -10.04
C ARG A 103 11.51 11.97 -11.29
N GLY A 104 10.35 12.66 -11.24
CA GLY A 104 9.90 13.58 -12.28
C GLY A 104 9.37 12.91 -13.56
N VAL A 105 9.33 11.58 -13.60
CA VAL A 105 8.85 10.77 -14.74
C VAL A 105 7.83 9.71 -14.32
N THR A 106 7.30 9.84 -13.10
CA THR A 106 6.28 8.96 -12.53
C THR A 106 4.87 9.43 -12.81
N GLY A 107 4.04 8.52 -13.30
CA GLY A 107 2.57 8.66 -13.31
C GLY A 107 1.90 7.61 -12.43
N LEU A 108 0.76 7.95 -11.83
CA LEU A 108 -0.16 6.96 -11.29
C LEU A 108 -1.05 6.48 -12.45
N SER A 109 -1.26 5.16 -12.58
CA SER A 109 -2.23 4.68 -13.59
C SER A 109 -3.61 5.23 -13.28
N SER A 110 -4.32 5.77 -14.28
CA SER A 110 -5.71 6.22 -14.09
C SER A 110 -6.63 5.07 -13.67
N GLU A 111 -6.40 3.85 -14.19
CA GLU A 111 -7.19 2.67 -13.80
C GLU A 111 -6.89 2.22 -12.37
N TYR A 112 -5.62 2.24 -11.96
CA TYR A 112 -5.21 1.87 -10.61
C TYR A 112 -5.71 2.91 -9.59
N GLU A 113 -5.59 4.19 -9.91
CA GLU A 113 -6.11 5.28 -9.10
C GLU A 113 -7.63 5.19 -8.93
N ALA A 114 -8.36 4.96 -10.02
CA ALA A 114 -9.81 4.77 -9.98
C ALA A 114 -10.20 3.61 -9.05
N CYS A 115 -9.53 2.46 -9.19
CA CYS A 115 -9.79 1.29 -8.34
C CYS A 115 -9.58 1.57 -6.85
N VAL A 116 -8.50 2.28 -6.49
CA VAL A 116 -8.22 2.64 -5.09
C VAL A 116 -9.25 3.64 -4.57
N ASN A 117 -9.62 4.64 -5.37
CA ASN A 117 -10.59 5.65 -4.99
C ASN A 117 -12.01 5.06 -4.81
N GLU A 118 -12.42 4.16 -5.71
CA GLU A 118 -13.68 3.42 -5.58
C GLU A 118 -13.71 2.60 -4.29
N ALA A 119 -12.64 1.82 -4.01
CA ALA A 119 -12.54 1.06 -2.78
C ALA A 119 -12.56 1.96 -1.52
N ALA A 120 -11.89 3.11 -1.56
CA ALA A 120 -11.91 4.07 -0.45
C ALA A 120 -13.32 4.65 -0.22
N GLN A 121 -14.07 4.93 -1.29
CA GLN A 121 -15.47 5.38 -1.20
C GLN A 121 -16.37 4.33 -0.56
N GLU A 122 -16.21 3.06 -0.93
CA GLU A 122 -16.96 1.94 -0.33
C GLU A 122 -16.67 1.77 1.17
N LEU A 123 -15.42 2.04 1.59
CA LEU A 123 -14.97 1.92 2.98
C LEU A 123 -15.35 3.13 3.85
N GLY A 124 -15.67 4.26 3.21
CA GLY A 124 -16.21 5.46 3.84
C GLY A 124 -15.24 6.64 3.93
N GLN A 125 -15.76 7.77 4.39
CA GLN A 125 -15.09 9.09 4.32
C GLN A 125 -13.69 9.13 4.94
N ALA A 126 -13.43 8.36 5.99
CA ALA A 126 -12.11 8.30 6.62
C ALA A 126 -11.04 7.77 5.66
N TYR A 127 -11.36 6.74 4.86
CA TYR A 127 -10.44 6.16 3.88
C TYR A 127 -10.18 7.11 2.73
N VAL A 128 -11.23 7.78 2.22
CA VAL A 128 -11.11 8.81 1.17
C VAL A 128 -10.17 9.92 1.62
N THR A 129 -10.34 10.40 2.86
CA THR A 129 -9.53 11.49 3.42
C THR A 129 -8.07 11.07 3.58
N GLU A 130 -7.80 9.85 4.07
CA GLU A 130 -6.44 9.34 4.22
C GLU A 130 -5.73 9.11 2.88
N VAL A 131 -6.42 8.55 1.88
CA VAL A 131 -5.85 8.36 0.54
C VAL A 131 -5.50 9.70 -0.11
N ALA A 132 -6.40 10.69 0.00
CA ALA A 132 -6.14 12.04 -0.53
C ALA A 132 -4.94 12.70 0.17
N ALA A 133 -4.86 12.63 1.50
CA ALA A 133 -3.74 13.17 2.26
C ALA A 133 -2.41 12.49 1.90
N ALA A 134 -2.39 11.16 1.77
CA ALA A 134 -1.19 10.42 1.38
C ALA A 134 -0.73 10.76 -0.05
N LEU A 135 -1.67 11.02 -0.97
CA LEU A 135 -1.37 11.47 -2.33
C LEU A 135 -0.74 12.86 -2.32
N GLU A 136 -1.35 13.81 -1.60
CA GLU A 136 -0.86 15.19 -1.47
C GLU A 136 0.55 15.22 -0.86
N GLU A 137 0.77 14.53 0.26
CA GLU A 137 2.09 14.41 0.90
C GLU A 137 3.14 13.83 -0.05
N THR A 138 2.77 12.85 -0.89
CA THR A 138 3.72 12.25 -1.84
C THR A 138 4.07 13.20 -2.99
N LEU A 139 3.12 14.04 -3.43
CA LEU A 139 3.36 15.06 -4.46
C LEU A 139 4.20 16.23 -3.95
N GLU A 140 4.16 16.51 -2.64
CA GLU A 140 4.96 17.53 -1.97
C GLU A 140 6.39 17.06 -1.60
N TRP A 141 6.72 15.77 -1.83
CA TRP A 141 8.06 15.25 -1.59
C TRP A 141 9.09 16.15 -2.29
N PRO A 142 10.11 16.67 -1.58
CA PRO A 142 10.91 17.75 -2.09
C PRO A 142 11.56 17.33 -3.41
N ARG A 143 11.31 18.15 -4.43
CA ARG A 143 12.04 18.22 -5.69
C ARG A 143 13.47 18.69 -5.37
N LEU A 144 14.25 17.86 -4.67
CA LEU A 144 15.68 18.06 -4.45
C LEU A 144 16.43 17.77 -5.73
#